data_AF-A0A1I2MCX8-F1
#
_entry.id   AF-A0A1I2MCX8-F1
#
_cell.length_a   1.000
_cell.length_b   1.000
_cell.length_c   1.000
_cell.angle_alpha   90.00
_cell.angle_beta   90.00
_cell.angle_gamma   90.00
#
_symmetry.space_group_name_H-M   'P 1'
#
loop_
_entity.id
_entity.type
_entity.pdbx_description
1 polymer ?
#
loop_
_entity_poly.entity_id
_entity_poly.type
_entity_poly.pdbx_seq_one_letter_code
_entity_poly.pdbx_strand_id
1 'polypeptide(L)'
;MGWGKRALGSVVDVHPSALGEELVDITTTARIPAPLAANDRPLWDMWRGGGPTEPNQWATLDRSDRYLWVRAAALHRTYAPDKPAGTVYHLDGRHVTDYDAFFCAIGEAINGPGGWFGGDLFWLHENAATGDGGATPGFRMIWHHSEVARTHLVSGYDRKSWLPAVTFEDLVRCLGEDGVQLELR
;
A
#
# COMPACT_ATOMS: atom_id res chain seq x y z
N MET A 1 8.27 -4.40 -12.25
CA MET A 1 9.37 -3.49 -11.83
C MET A 1 9.60 -3.65 -10.34
N GLY A 2 10.78 -4.12 -9.92
CA GLY A 2 11.07 -4.42 -8.51
C GLY A 2 11.25 -3.16 -7.66
N TRP A 3 10.54 -3.08 -6.54
CA TRP A 3 10.57 -1.95 -5.60
C TRP A 3 11.82 -1.88 -4.71
N GLY A 4 12.91 -2.55 -5.07
CA GLY A 4 14.19 -2.46 -4.39
C GLY A 4 15.14 -1.51 -5.13
N LYS A 5 15.14 -0.22 -4.80
CA LYS A 5 16.27 0.64 -5.20
C LYS A 5 17.45 0.31 -4.31
N ARG A 6 18.33 -0.58 -4.77
CA ARG A 6 19.64 -0.78 -4.15
C ARG A 6 20.50 0.42 -4.51
N ALA A 7 20.93 1.18 -3.52
CA ALA A 7 22.00 2.16 -3.70
C ALA A 7 23.32 1.37 -3.65
N LEU A 8 24.12 1.45 -4.72
CA LEU A 8 25.43 0.82 -4.78
C LEU A 8 26.49 1.92 -4.72
N GLY A 9 27.44 1.78 -3.82
CA GLY A 9 28.58 2.69 -3.68
C GLY A 9 29.57 2.15 -2.66
N SER A 10 30.73 2.80 -2.61
CA SER A 10 31.77 2.58 -1.62
C SER A 10 31.61 3.54 -0.44
N VAL A 11 32.04 3.10 0.74
CA VAL A 11 32.26 3.99 1.88
C VAL A 11 33.47 4.87 1.58
N VAL A 12 33.30 6.18 1.76
CA VAL A 12 34.34 7.20 1.56
C VAL A 12 34.94 7.61 2.89
N ASP A 13 34.12 7.71 3.93
CA ASP A 13 34.54 8.12 5.27
C ASP A 13 33.61 7.54 6.35
N VAL A 14 34.15 7.34 7.55
CA VAL A 14 33.44 6.87 8.74
C VAL A 14 33.98 7.60 9.97
N HIS A 15 33.10 8.25 10.73
CA HIS A 15 33.47 8.92 11.97
C HIS A 15 32.38 8.77 13.05
N PRO A 16 32.71 8.99 14.34
CA PRO A 16 31.70 9.00 15.40
C PRO A 16 30.58 9.98 15.09
N SER A 17 29.34 9.59 15.35
CA SER A 17 28.15 10.41 15.12
C SER A 17 27.92 11.36 16.29
N ALA A 18 27.44 12.56 15.99
CA ALA A 18 26.98 13.51 17.01
C ALA A 18 25.66 13.08 17.69
N LEU A 19 24.97 12.07 17.17
CA LEU A 19 23.65 11.61 17.66
C LEU A 19 23.74 10.59 18.80
N GLY A 20 24.92 10.04 19.10
CA GLY A 20 25.11 9.10 20.20
C GLY A 20 26.46 8.38 20.15
N GLU A 21 26.96 7.98 21.31
CA GLU A 21 28.31 7.41 21.45
C GLU A 21 28.50 6.04 20.76
N GLU A 22 27.41 5.34 20.46
CA GLU A 22 27.43 4.06 19.75
C GLU A 22 27.07 4.17 18.24
N LEU A 23 26.96 5.39 17.72
CA LEU A 23 26.60 5.64 16.33
C LEU A 23 27.80 6.16 15.53
N VAL A 24 27.84 5.83 14.24
CA VAL A 24 28.81 6.37 13.27
C VAL A 24 28.08 7.03 12.12
N ASP A 25 28.62 8.15 11.65
CA ASP A 25 28.19 8.78 10.40
C ASP A 25 29.07 8.24 9.27
N ILE A 26 28.43 7.88 8.15
CA ILE A 26 29.10 7.27 7.00
C ILE A 26 28.90 8.15 5.77
N THR A 27 29.99 8.58 5.16
CA THR A 27 29.96 9.21 3.83
C THR A 27 30.12 8.12 2.77
N THR A 28 29.28 8.11 1.73
CA THR A 28 29.34 7.10 0.66
C THR A 28 29.33 7.74 -0.72
N THR A 29 29.88 7.04 -1.71
CA THR A 29 29.74 7.40 -3.13
C THR A 29 28.36 7.03 -3.69
N ALA A 30 27.54 6.32 -2.92
CA ALA A 30 26.23 5.89 -3.37
C ALA A 30 25.30 7.09 -3.49
N ARG A 31 24.65 7.23 -4.65
CA ARG A 31 23.54 8.18 -4.79
C ARG A 31 22.33 7.62 -4.07
N ILE A 32 22.17 7.98 -2.81
CA ILE A 32 20.93 7.79 -2.07
C ILE A 32 19.94 8.82 -2.63
N PRO A 33 18.81 8.41 -3.25
CA PRO A 33 17.74 9.35 -3.57
C PRO A 33 17.37 10.13 -2.31
N ALA A 34 16.96 11.39 -2.45
CA ALA A 34 16.74 12.31 -1.33
C ALA A 34 16.24 11.58 -0.06
N PRO A 35 16.85 11.82 1.12
CA PRO A 35 16.44 11.15 2.33
C PRO A 35 14.93 11.25 2.47
N LEU A 36 14.30 10.17 2.94
CA LEU A 36 12.88 10.17 3.31
C LEU A 36 12.60 11.46 4.07
N ALA A 37 11.53 12.14 3.69
CA ALA A 37 11.24 13.42 4.29
C ALA A 37 11.11 13.20 5.81
N ALA A 38 11.59 14.14 6.63
CA ALA A 38 11.71 13.90 8.07
C ALA A 38 10.36 13.52 8.73
N ASN A 39 9.25 13.96 8.15
CA ASN A 39 7.88 13.60 8.51
C ASN A 39 7.53 12.13 8.25
N ASP A 40 8.24 11.42 7.37
CA ASP A 40 8.01 10.00 7.08
C ASP A 40 8.63 9.09 8.16
N ARG A 41 9.55 9.62 8.98
CA ARG A 41 10.34 8.82 9.93
C ARG A 41 9.48 7.99 10.90
N PRO A 42 8.39 8.52 11.51
CA PRO A 42 7.52 7.75 12.38
C PRO A 42 6.89 6.53 11.69
N LEU A 43 6.46 6.68 10.43
CA LEU A 43 5.92 5.57 9.64
C LEU A 43 6.97 4.48 9.48
N TRP A 44 8.19 4.84 9.09
CA TRP A 44 9.26 3.85 8.92
C TRP A 44 9.75 3.23 10.22
N ASP A 45 9.74 3.98 11.32
CA ASP A 45 10.04 3.44 12.66
C ASP A 45 8.98 2.41 13.09
N MET A 46 7.69 2.66 12.83
CA MET A 46 6.61 1.69 13.05
C MET A 46 6.82 0.40 12.23
N TRP A 47 7.13 0.53 10.93
CA TRP A 47 7.41 -0.65 10.08
C TRP A 47 8.66 -1.43 10.52
N ARG A 48 9.71 -0.73 10.96
CA ARG A 48 10.91 -1.37 11.55
C ARG A 48 10.61 -2.08 12.86
N GLY A 49 9.69 -1.57 13.66
CA GLY A 49 9.27 -2.12 14.94
C GLY A 49 8.36 -3.36 14.86
N GLY A 50 8.04 -3.84 13.65
CA GLY A 50 7.18 -5.01 13.45
C GLY A 50 5.95 -4.73 12.57
N GLY A 51 5.73 -3.48 12.17
CA GLY A 51 4.59 -3.12 11.33
C GLY A 51 3.30 -2.89 12.10
N PRO A 52 2.23 -2.50 11.40
CA PRO A 52 0.92 -2.27 11.99
C PRO A 52 0.29 -3.58 12.46
N THR A 53 -0.31 -3.55 13.66
CA THR A 53 -0.97 -4.71 14.28
C THR A 53 -2.49 -4.59 14.31
N GLU A 54 -3.01 -3.39 14.04
CA GLU A 54 -4.44 -3.08 14.05
C GLU A 54 -4.88 -2.52 12.69
N PRO A 55 -6.08 -2.86 12.21
CA PRO A 55 -6.61 -2.30 10.97
C PRO A 55 -6.77 -0.78 11.04
N ASN A 56 -6.82 -0.13 9.88
CA ASN A 56 -7.15 1.29 9.71
C ASN A 56 -6.18 2.29 10.37
N GLN A 57 -4.98 1.88 10.79
CA GLN A 57 -3.97 2.81 11.30
C GLN A 57 -3.52 3.85 10.23
N TRP A 58 -3.67 3.52 8.95
CA TRP A 58 -3.47 4.44 7.82
C TRP A 58 -4.58 5.49 7.67
N ALA A 59 -5.73 5.34 8.33
CA ALA A 59 -6.89 6.19 8.11
C ALA A 59 -6.67 7.65 8.51
N THR A 60 -5.83 7.92 9.52
CA THR A 60 -5.51 9.28 9.98
C THR A 60 -4.46 9.97 9.13
N LEU A 61 -3.78 9.23 8.25
CA LEU A 61 -2.72 9.76 7.39
C LEU A 61 -3.33 10.61 6.26
N ASP A 62 -2.56 11.57 5.77
CA ASP A 62 -2.92 12.23 4.53
C ASP A 62 -2.71 11.29 3.32
N ARG A 63 -3.14 11.72 2.15
CA ARG A 63 -3.04 10.91 0.94
C ARG A 63 -1.59 10.58 0.52
N SER A 64 -0.65 11.50 0.75
CA SER A 64 0.76 11.26 0.42
C SER A 64 1.37 10.21 1.35
N ASP A 65 1.01 10.25 2.62
CA ASP A 65 1.45 9.29 3.63
C ASP A 65 0.77 7.91 3.45
N ARG A 66 -0.50 7.86 3.01
CA ARG A 66 -1.15 6.59 2.60
C ARG A 66 -0.45 5.94 1.42
N TYR A 67 0.04 6.73 0.47
CA TYR A 67 0.87 6.18 -0.61
C TYR A 67 2.18 5.59 -0.10
N LEU A 68 2.83 6.25 0.86
CA LEU A 68 4.01 5.70 1.51
C LEU A 68 3.68 4.43 2.31
N TRP A 69 2.51 4.38 2.95
CA TRP A 69 2.01 3.18 3.63
C TRP A 69 1.91 2.00 2.68
N VAL A 70 1.25 2.16 1.52
CA VAL A 70 1.12 1.09 0.52
C VAL A 70 2.49 0.61 0.04
N ARG A 71 3.45 1.52 -0.13
CA ARG A 71 4.82 1.15 -0.50
C ARG A 71 5.56 0.42 0.60
N ALA A 72 5.39 0.82 1.84
CA ALA A 72 5.98 0.13 2.98
C ALA A 72 5.37 -1.27 3.12
N ALA A 73 4.04 -1.40 3.02
CA ALA A 73 3.34 -2.68 2.97
C ALA A 73 3.89 -3.60 1.86
N ALA A 74 4.15 -3.07 0.66
CA ALA A 74 4.75 -3.82 -0.44
C ALA A 74 6.17 -4.34 -0.12
N LEU A 75 6.98 -3.54 0.59
CA LEU A 75 8.36 -3.90 0.97
C LEU A 75 8.40 -4.91 2.12
N HIS A 76 7.44 -4.83 3.04
CA HIS A 76 7.36 -5.68 4.24
C HIS A 76 6.40 -6.87 4.06
N ARG A 77 5.85 -7.07 2.86
CA ARG A 77 4.93 -8.17 2.61
C ARG A 77 5.61 -9.51 2.87
N THR A 78 4.91 -10.38 3.59
CA THR A 78 5.30 -11.77 3.72
C THR A 78 4.68 -12.56 2.59
N TYR A 79 5.50 -13.25 1.80
CA TYR A 79 5.00 -14.19 0.80
C TYR A 79 4.44 -15.40 1.53
N ALA A 80 3.12 -15.50 1.52
CA ALA A 80 2.38 -16.67 1.97
C ALA A 80 1.57 -17.21 0.78
N PRO A 81 1.27 -18.53 0.75
CA PRO A 81 0.34 -19.06 -0.23
C PRO A 81 -0.99 -18.32 -0.19
N ASP A 82 -1.66 -18.24 -1.34
CA ASP A 82 -3.01 -17.72 -1.42
C ASP A 82 -3.95 -18.45 -0.46
N LYS A 83 -4.85 -17.70 0.16
CA LYS A 83 -5.90 -18.30 1.00
C LYS A 83 -6.88 -19.08 0.11
N PRO A 84 -7.52 -20.14 0.64
CA PRO A 84 -8.32 -21.07 -0.16
C PRO A 84 -9.41 -20.42 -0.99
N ALA A 85 -9.75 -21.04 -2.12
CA ALA A 85 -10.92 -20.69 -2.92
C ALA A 85 -12.20 -20.64 -2.07
N GLY A 86 -13.08 -19.70 -2.37
CA GLY A 86 -14.32 -19.48 -1.61
C GLY A 86 -14.14 -18.65 -0.32
N THR A 87 -12.91 -18.22 0.01
CA THR A 87 -12.68 -17.22 1.07
C THR A 87 -13.48 -15.96 0.77
N VAL A 88 -14.19 -15.46 1.79
CA VAL A 88 -14.89 -14.17 1.74
C VAL A 88 -14.06 -13.12 2.44
N TYR A 89 -13.67 -12.10 1.70
CA TYR A 89 -12.93 -10.96 2.22
C TYR A 89 -13.88 -9.82 2.58
N HIS A 90 -13.55 -9.11 3.66
CA HIS A 90 -14.32 -7.97 4.12
C HIS A 90 -13.47 -6.72 4.02
N LEU A 91 -13.82 -5.85 3.06
CA LEU A 91 -13.17 -4.56 2.90
C LEU A 91 -13.95 -3.51 3.70
N ASP A 92 -13.27 -2.86 4.64
CA ASP A 92 -13.80 -1.75 5.42
C ASP A 92 -13.61 -0.43 4.65
N GLY A 93 -14.68 0.07 4.06
CA GLY A 93 -14.67 1.25 3.19
C GLY A 93 -14.76 2.59 3.91
N ARG A 94 -14.92 2.62 5.25
CA ARG A 94 -15.24 3.85 6.01
C ARG A 94 -14.23 4.99 5.82
N HIS A 95 -12.99 4.66 5.45
CA HIS A 95 -11.90 5.60 5.27
C HIS A 95 -11.39 5.68 3.82
N VAL A 96 -12.08 5.04 2.86
CA VAL A 96 -11.70 5.05 1.45
C VAL A 96 -12.16 6.35 0.78
N THR A 97 -11.48 7.45 1.10
CA THR A 97 -11.79 8.80 0.58
C THR A 97 -10.92 9.22 -0.60
N ASP A 98 -9.92 8.42 -0.96
CA ASP A 98 -9.04 8.67 -2.09
C ASP A 98 -8.46 7.35 -2.64
N TYR A 99 -7.79 7.46 -3.78
CA TYR A 99 -7.24 6.31 -4.51
C TYR A 99 -6.20 5.55 -3.68
N ASP A 100 -5.34 6.24 -2.92
CA ASP A 100 -4.30 5.59 -2.12
C ASP A 100 -4.93 4.87 -0.89
N ALA A 101 -5.99 5.45 -0.31
CA ALA A 101 -6.78 4.84 0.77
C ALA A 101 -7.46 3.52 0.35
N PHE A 102 -7.89 3.39 -0.91
CA PHE A 102 -8.44 2.13 -1.42
C PHE A 102 -7.40 1.00 -1.35
N PHE A 103 -6.16 1.26 -1.76
CA PHE A 103 -5.10 0.24 -1.73
C PHE A 103 -4.67 -0.14 -0.31
N CYS A 104 -4.73 0.80 0.63
CA CYS A 104 -4.59 0.48 2.05
C CYS A 104 -5.69 -0.49 2.50
N ALA A 105 -6.96 -0.16 2.23
CA ALA A 105 -8.11 -0.95 2.69
C ALA A 105 -8.17 -2.36 2.09
N ILE A 106 -7.95 -2.50 0.77
CA ILE A 106 -7.97 -3.83 0.12
C ILE A 106 -6.77 -4.68 0.53
N GLY A 107 -5.60 -4.06 0.71
CA GLY A 107 -4.42 -4.73 1.23
C GLY A 107 -4.68 -5.31 2.61
N GLU A 108 -5.33 -4.54 3.50
CA GLU A 108 -5.70 -5.02 4.83
C GLU A 108 -6.79 -6.08 4.83
N ALA A 109 -7.81 -5.91 3.99
CA ALA A 109 -8.89 -6.87 3.85
C ALA A 109 -8.37 -8.26 3.48
N ILE A 110 -7.36 -8.32 2.60
CA ILE A 110 -6.82 -9.58 2.09
C ILE A 110 -5.70 -10.11 2.99
N ASN A 111 -4.75 -9.28 3.42
CA ASN A 111 -3.51 -9.74 4.04
C ASN A 111 -3.33 -9.32 5.51
N GLY A 112 -4.39 -8.78 6.14
CA GLY A 112 -4.37 -8.34 7.55
C GLY A 112 -3.76 -6.93 7.70
N PRO A 113 -3.65 -6.40 8.92
CA PRO A 113 -3.12 -5.05 9.19
C PRO A 113 -1.80 -4.77 8.44
N GLY A 114 -1.73 -3.66 7.71
CA GLY A 114 -0.59 -3.35 6.83
C GLY A 114 -0.41 -4.28 5.63
N GLY A 115 -1.41 -5.07 5.29
CA GLY A 115 -1.36 -5.96 4.15
C GLY A 115 -1.22 -5.21 2.83
N TRP A 116 -0.68 -5.89 1.82
CA TRP A 116 -0.53 -5.35 0.47
C TRP A 116 -1.26 -6.26 -0.51
N PHE A 117 -2.11 -5.67 -1.36
CA PHE A 117 -2.76 -6.35 -2.49
C PHE A 117 -2.67 -5.52 -3.78
N GLY A 118 -1.62 -4.70 -3.89
CA GLY A 118 -1.43 -3.77 -5.00
C GLY A 118 -1.25 -2.33 -4.52
N GLY A 119 -0.80 -1.47 -5.43
CA GLY A 119 -0.73 -0.02 -5.21
C GLY A 119 -1.14 0.80 -6.43
N ASP A 120 -1.65 0.13 -7.46
CA ASP A 120 -2.19 0.69 -8.68
C ASP A 120 -3.10 -0.35 -9.35
N LEU A 121 -3.80 0.05 -10.42
CA LEU A 121 -4.69 -0.84 -11.18
C LEU A 121 -3.96 -2.02 -11.83
N PHE A 122 -2.67 -1.87 -12.18
CA PHE A 122 -1.90 -2.97 -12.76
C PHE A 122 -1.69 -4.08 -11.72
N TRP A 123 -1.19 -3.74 -10.54
CA TRP A 123 -1.01 -4.74 -9.48
C TRP A 123 -2.32 -5.28 -8.91
N LEU A 124 -3.38 -4.47 -8.91
CA LEU A 124 -4.72 -4.94 -8.57
C LEU A 124 -5.16 -6.06 -9.51
N HIS A 125 -5.05 -5.81 -10.82
CA HIS A 125 -5.36 -6.78 -11.86
C HIS A 125 -4.51 -8.05 -11.74
N GLU A 126 -3.18 -7.90 -11.68
CA GLU A 126 -2.26 -9.04 -11.60
C GLU A 126 -2.61 -9.94 -10.39
N ASN A 127 -2.79 -9.34 -9.21
CA ASN A 127 -3.09 -10.11 -8.01
C ASN A 127 -4.49 -10.75 -8.05
N ALA A 128 -5.50 -10.06 -8.60
CA ALA A 128 -6.87 -10.56 -8.64
C ALA A 128 -7.07 -11.66 -9.69
N ALA A 129 -6.45 -11.49 -10.87
CA ALA A 129 -6.63 -12.38 -12.01
C ALA A 129 -5.73 -13.63 -11.94
N THR A 130 -4.50 -13.48 -11.43
CA THR A 130 -3.49 -14.57 -11.44
C THR A 130 -3.29 -15.24 -10.09
N GLY A 131 -3.65 -14.57 -8.99
CA GLY A 131 -3.33 -15.02 -7.63
C GLY A 131 -1.95 -14.54 -7.19
N ASP A 132 -1.31 -15.28 -6.28
CA ASP A 132 0.00 -14.99 -5.66
C ASP A 132 0.07 -13.68 -4.85
N GLY A 133 -1.03 -12.93 -4.80
CA GLY A 133 -1.22 -11.72 -3.99
C GLY A 133 -1.77 -11.99 -2.59
N GLY A 134 -2.07 -13.25 -2.23
CA GLY A 134 -2.66 -13.65 -0.96
C GLY A 134 -4.14 -14.06 -1.05
N ALA A 135 -4.70 -14.11 -2.26
CA ALA A 135 -6.08 -14.52 -2.54
C ALA A 135 -6.16 -15.34 -3.84
N THR A 136 -6.76 -16.53 -3.78
CA THR A 136 -7.03 -17.32 -4.98
C THR A 136 -8.04 -16.60 -5.88
N PRO A 137 -7.82 -16.54 -7.22
CA PRO A 137 -8.72 -15.88 -8.16
C PRO A 137 -10.19 -16.33 -8.06
N GLY A 138 -11.10 -15.42 -8.39
CA GLY A 138 -12.55 -15.65 -8.27
C GLY A 138 -13.10 -15.56 -6.85
N PHE A 139 -12.36 -14.92 -5.93
CA PHE A 139 -12.78 -14.73 -4.55
C PHE A 139 -13.98 -13.80 -4.41
N ARG A 140 -14.65 -13.87 -3.26
CA ARG A 140 -15.78 -12.99 -2.93
C ARG A 140 -15.31 -11.87 -2.00
N MET A 141 -15.77 -10.65 -2.26
CA MET A 141 -15.45 -9.48 -1.46
C MET A 141 -16.72 -8.73 -1.08
N ILE A 142 -16.94 -8.56 0.22
CA ILE A 142 -17.97 -7.68 0.76
C ILE A 142 -17.30 -6.34 1.06
N TRP A 143 -17.65 -5.32 0.30
CA TRP A 143 -17.16 -3.96 0.48
C TRP A 143 -18.19 -3.19 1.32
N HIS A 144 -17.92 -3.07 2.61
CA HIS A 144 -18.76 -2.30 3.54
C HIS A 144 -18.46 -0.81 3.41
N HIS A 145 -19.47 0.04 3.57
CA HIS A 145 -19.31 1.49 3.49
C HIS A 145 -18.80 1.95 2.12
N SER A 146 -19.23 1.24 1.07
CA SER A 146 -18.83 1.51 -0.32
C SER A 146 -19.32 2.86 -0.82
N GLU A 147 -20.35 3.44 -0.20
CA GLU A 147 -20.85 4.79 -0.46
C GLU A 147 -19.80 5.88 -0.21
N VAL A 148 -18.86 5.66 0.72
CA VAL A 148 -17.79 6.62 1.00
C VAL A 148 -16.90 6.76 -0.23
N ALA A 149 -16.43 5.63 -0.76
CA ALA A 149 -15.61 5.62 -1.97
C ALA A 149 -16.38 6.15 -3.18
N ARG A 150 -17.66 5.77 -3.32
CA ARG A 150 -18.55 6.28 -4.38
C ARG A 150 -18.69 7.81 -4.36
N THR A 151 -18.70 8.41 -3.17
CA THR A 151 -18.83 9.86 -3.00
C THR A 151 -17.53 10.61 -3.33
N HIS A 152 -16.37 10.01 -3.04
CA HIS A 152 -15.08 10.71 -3.12
C HIS A 152 -14.27 10.37 -4.38
N LEU A 153 -14.40 9.16 -4.92
CA LEU A 153 -13.71 8.69 -6.12
C LEU A 153 -14.56 8.99 -7.35
N VAL A 154 -14.59 10.27 -7.72
CA VAL A 154 -15.40 10.77 -8.84
C VAL A 154 -14.52 11.17 -10.02
N SER A 155 -15.15 11.32 -11.19
CA SER A 155 -14.48 11.74 -12.41
C SER A 155 -13.87 13.15 -12.28
N GLY A 156 -12.85 13.43 -13.10
CA GLY A 156 -12.11 14.67 -13.08
C GLY A 156 -10.62 14.40 -13.19
N TYR A 157 -9.82 15.17 -12.46
CA TYR A 157 -8.37 15.01 -12.43
C TYR A 157 -7.89 14.65 -11.04
N ASP A 158 -6.98 13.70 -11.00
CA ASP A 158 -6.27 13.34 -9.80
C ASP A 158 -5.30 14.47 -9.41
N ARG A 159 -5.52 15.11 -8.26
CA ARG A 159 -4.74 16.31 -7.86
C ARG A 159 -3.28 16.02 -7.49
N LYS A 160 -2.88 14.75 -7.47
CA LYS A 160 -1.52 14.29 -7.17
C LYS A 160 -0.74 13.98 -8.45
N SER A 161 -1.32 13.23 -9.38
CA SER A 161 -0.70 12.85 -10.66
C SER A 161 -1.05 13.77 -11.83
N TRP A 162 -2.09 14.59 -11.70
CA TRP A 162 -2.69 15.42 -12.76
C TRP A 162 -3.19 14.62 -13.98
N LEU A 163 -3.38 13.31 -13.82
CA LEU A 163 -4.00 12.42 -14.80
C LEU A 163 -5.52 12.33 -14.53
N PRO A 164 -6.31 11.76 -15.45
CA PRO A 164 -7.70 11.44 -15.16
C PRO A 164 -7.84 10.66 -13.85
N ALA A 165 -8.76 11.09 -12.98
CA ALA A 165 -9.00 10.42 -11.71
C ALA A 165 -9.59 9.02 -11.94
N VAL A 166 -9.07 8.03 -11.22
CA VAL A 166 -9.71 6.71 -11.13
C VAL A 166 -10.94 6.84 -10.23
N THR A 167 -12.08 6.38 -10.74
CA THR A 167 -13.36 6.49 -10.04
C THR A 167 -13.68 5.23 -9.25
N PHE A 168 -14.69 5.31 -8.38
CA PHE A 168 -15.26 4.14 -7.73
C PHE A 168 -15.72 3.08 -8.75
N GLU A 169 -16.39 3.52 -9.82
CA GLU A 169 -16.89 2.61 -10.85
C GLU A 169 -15.75 1.95 -11.64
N ASP A 170 -14.60 2.63 -11.81
CA ASP A 170 -13.40 2.00 -12.40
C ASP A 170 -12.84 0.88 -11.52
N LEU A 171 -12.82 1.07 -10.20
CA LEU A 171 -12.36 0.04 -9.26
C LEU A 171 -13.29 -1.16 -9.24
N VAL A 172 -14.61 -0.93 -9.17
CA VAL A 172 -15.63 -1.98 -9.22
C VAL A 172 -15.55 -2.74 -10.55
N ARG A 173 -15.42 -2.02 -11.66
CA ARG A 173 -15.28 -2.62 -12.99
C ARG A 173 -14.01 -3.46 -13.09
N CYS A 174 -12.85 -2.95 -12.66
CA CYS A 174 -11.59 -3.69 -12.68
C CYS A 174 -11.71 -5.02 -11.93
N LEU A 175 -12.15 -4.97 -10.67
CA LEU A 175 -12.34 -6.17 -9.85
C LEU A 175 -13.35 -7.16 -10.47
N GLY A 176 -14.44 -6.65 -11.05
CA GLY A 176 -15.44 -7.48 -11.72
C GLY A 176 -14.92 -8.15 -13.00
N GLU A 177 -14.14 -7.42 -13.81
CA GLU A 177 -13.45 -7.93 -15.00
C GLU A 177 -12.45 -9.05 -14.63
N ASP A 178 -11.84 -8.95 -13.45
CA ASP A 178 -10.91 -9.95 -12.89
C ASP A 178 -11.63 -11.14 -12.19
N GLY A 179 -12.96 -11.18 -12.26
CA GLY A 179 -13.77 -12.28 -11.72
C GLY A 179 -14.05 -12.22 -10.22
N VAL A 180 -13.72 -11.10 -9.55
CA VAL A 180 -14.03 -10.89 -8.14
C VAL A 180 -15.54 -10.71 -7.96
N GLN A 181 -16.13 -11.50 -7.06
CA GLN A 181 -17.55 -11.41 -6.73
C GLN A 181 -17.77 -10.31 -5.69
N LEU A 182 -18.08 -9.11 -6.15
CA LEU A 182 -18.31 -7.95 -5.28
C LEU A 182 -19.73 -7.91 -4.72
N GLU A 183 -19.83 -7.68 -3.42
CA GLU A 183 -21.06 -7.30 -2.72
C GLU A 183 -20.85 -5.93 -2.09
N LEU A 184 -21.53 -4.91 -2.61
CA LEU A 184 -21.43 -3.53 -2.14
C LEU A 184 -22.47 -3.28 -1.05
N ARG A 185 -22.03 -2.78 0.11
CA ARG A 185 -22.86 -2.43 1.26
C ARG A 185 -22.58 -1.02 1.74
#